data_AF-A0A2T1GD12-F1
#
_entry.id   AF-A0A2T1GD12-F1
#
_cell.length_a   1.000
_cell.length_b   1.000
_cell.length_c   1.000
_cell.angle_alpha   90.00
_cell.angle_beta   90.00
_cell.angle_gamma   90.00
#
_symmetry.space_group_name_H-M   'P 1'
#
loop_
_entity.id
_entity.type
_entity.pdbx_description
1 polymer ?
#
loop_
_entity_poly.entity_id
_entity_poly.type
_entity_poly.pdbx_seq_one_letter_code
_entity_poly.pdbx_strand_id
1 'polypeptide(L)'
;MLPYRSRFSLLIITLLLLVTSSIAKAQQAPDEALVKAALLVRTVDRLSAQCKAGKGFNEKQSAAIATWETAQNVNNIRTQLGSLSSELQQQIDRGSTNLITALRKNYSTKTPCEIAANIITTPTAKFATSNSNPEPRNNSNPNPSSTVTTSSSAIASRVSEIDSFGFDTRASIGVGGFVTQDIYPVVLFRNGNALKNVSALTSANGLAEHRQARPKDWTQWRRSSGKVELLTATKGWKALPFSATYQALPADFQLNGTYRSLSGTGNVAIGGSASVAAWKTYTFSSDGRVIRGSGAGGSNAGVATSSVSPAQRGRYKIDGLMLRMTYDDGSTEERLIIANPKDPKTAIWLDGTGYSRSRK
;
A
#
# COMPACT_ATOMS: atom_id res chain seq x y z
N MET A 1 65.86 -46.84 15.33
CA MET A 1 65.43 -47.69 14.21
C MET A 1 64.69 -46.81 13.20
N LEU A 2 65.32 -46.62 12.04
CA LEU A 2 64.84 -45.92 10.82
C LEU A 2 63.81 -46.82 10.07
N PRO A 3 63.24 -46.42 8.91
CA PRO A 3 62.45 -45.21 8.63
C PRO A 3 61.25 -45.52 7.69
N TYR A 4 60.37 -44.55 7.40
CA TYR A 4 59.68 -44.54 6.10
C TYR A 4 59.61 -43.13 5.51
N ARG A 5 60.11 -43.03 4.28
CA ARG A 5 60.26 -41.85 3.42
C ARG A 5 59.07 -41.73 2.45
N SER A 6 59.04 -40.57 1.76
CA SER A 6 58.32 -40.24 0.51
C SER A 6 56.93 -39.63 0.68
N ARG A 7 56.53 -38.58 -0.04
CA ARG A 7 57.12 -37.89 -1.22
C ARG A 7 56.49 -36.50 -1.35
N PHE A 8 57.27 -35.59 -1.92
CA PHE A 8 56.84 -34.36 -2.59
C PHE A 8 55.68 -34.62 -3.56
N SER A 9 54.66 -33.76 -3.53
CA SER A 9 53.89 -33.37 -4.71
C SER A 9 53.44 -31.92 -4.56
N LEU A 10 54.12 -31.06 -5.33
CA LEU A 10 53.75 -29.70 -5.64
C LEU A 10 52.54 -29.77 -6.60
N LEU A 11 51.39 -29.21 -6.22
CA LEU A 11 50.27 -29.03 -7.15
C LEU A 11 49.70 -27.63 -6.97
N ILE A 12 50.16 -26.76 -7.85
CA ILE A 12 49.61 -25.44 -8.13
C ILE A 12 48.26 -25.69 -8.83
N ILE A 13 47.14 -25.36 -8.18
CA ILE A 13 45.86 -25.18 -8.86
C ILE A 13 45.32 -23.80 -8.49
N THR A 14 45.40 -22.94 -9.49
CA THR A 14 44.76 -21.64 -9.64
C THR A 14 43.25 -21.77 -9.39
N LEU A 15 42.74 -21.30 -8.25
CA LEU A 15 41.31 -21.20 -8.01
C LEU A 15 40.80 -19.85 -8.53
N LEU A 16 40.09 -19.92 -9.66
CA LEU A 16 39.37 -18.83 -10.31
C LEU A 16 38.36 -18.21 -9.32
N LEU A 17 38.49 -16.92 -9.06
CA LEU A 17 37.43 -16.09 -8.46
C LEU A 17 36.31 -15.90 -9.49
N LEU A 18 35.33 -16.81 -9.49
CA LEU A 18 34.04 -16.54 -10.11
C LEU A 18 33.23 -15.65 -9.17
N VAL A 19 33.39 -14.34 -9.31
CA VAL A 19 32.40 -13.38 -8.81
C VAL A 19 31.18 -13.51 -9.71
N THR A 20 30.28 -14.44 -9.39
CA THR A 20 28.93 -14.40 -9.95
C THR A 20 28.23 -13.22 -9.29
N SER A 21 28.26 -12.07 -9.96
CA SER A 21 27.33 -10.98 -9.68
C SER A 21 25.92 -11.47 -10.02
N SER A 22 25.28 -12.10 -9.05
CA SER A 22 23.84 -12.37 -9.09
C SER A 22 23.16 -11.01 -9.14
N ILE A 23 22.74 -10.59 -10.33
CA ILE A 23 21.79 -9.49 -10.47
C ILE A 23 20.51 -10.00 -9.80
N ALA A 24 20.34 -9.67 -8.52
CA ALA A 24 19.08 -9.81 -7.85
C ALA A 24 18.10 -8.92 -8.63
N LYS A 25 17.31 -9.52 -9.52
CA LYS A 25 16.18 -8.82 -10.12
C LYS A 25 15.34 -8.33 -8.96
N ALA A 26 15.34 -7.01 -8.74
CA ALA A 26 14.53 -6.37 -7.72
C ALA A 26 13.08 -6.78 -7.98
N GLN A 27 12.60 -7.77 -7.23
CA GLN A 27 11.25 -8.29 -7.36
C GLN A 27 10.33 -7.15 -6.92
N GLN A 28 9.72 -6.48 -7.90
CA GLN A 28 8.78 -5.40 -7.64
C GLN A 28 7.73 -5.93 -6.66
N ALA A 29 7.46 -5.15 -5.60
CA ALA A 29 6.44 -5.53 -4.64
C ALA A 29 5.14 -5.84 -5.41
N PRO A 30 4.45 -6.95 -5.10
CA PRO A 30 3.24 -7.34 -5.80
C PRO A 30 2.21 -6.20 -5.74
N ASP A 31 1.48 -6.02 -6.85
CA ASP A 31 0.37 -5.09 -6.88
C ASP A 31 -0.64 -5.43 -5.77
N GLU A 32 -1.12 -4.41 -5.08
CA GLU A 32 -2.11 -4.53 -4.02
C GLU A 32 -3.40 -5.20 -4.51
N ALA A 33 -3.81 -4.90 -5.75
CA ALA A 33 -4.96 -5.53 -6.38
C ALA A 33 -4.77 -7.05 -6.51
N LEU A 34 -3.57 -7.48 -6.92
CA LEU A 34 -3.21 -8.89 -7.03
C LEU A 34 -3.22 -9.57 -5.65
N VAL A 35 -2.64 -8.96 -4.62
CA VAL A 35 -2.62 -9.55 -3.27
C VAL A 35 -4.04 -9.72 -2.71
N LYS A 36 -4.93 -8.76 -2.95
CA LYS A 36 -6.35 -8.86 -2.57
C LYS A 36 -7.07 -9.99 -3.30
N ALA A 37 -6.93 -10.05 -4.63
CA ALA A 37 -7.52 -11.11 -5.44
C ALA A 37 -7.01 -12.49 -4.99
N ALA A 38 -5.69 -12.62 -4.81
CA ALA A 38 -5.04 -13.82 -4.34
C ALA A 38 -5.54 -14.30 -2.97
N LEU A 39 -5.68 -13.40 -2.00
CA LEU A 39 -6.22 -13.71 -0.68
C LEU A 39 -7.66 -14.23 -0.76
N LEU A 40 -8.49 -13.59 -1.58
CA LEU A 40 -9.88 -14.03 -1.76
C LEU A 40 -9.96 -15.39 -2.46
N VAL A 41 -9.22 -15.59 -3.55
CA VAL A 41 -9.14 -16.87 -4.27
C VAL A 41 -8.69 -17.98 -3.33
N ARG A 42 -7.62 -17.75 -2.55
CA ARG A 42 -7.12 -18.75 -1.59
C ARG A 42 -8.13 -19.06 -0.49
N THR A 43 -8.96 -18.10 -0.09
CA THR A 43 -10.04 -18.28 0.89
C THR A 43 -11.14 -19.15 0.31
N VAL A 44 -11.61 -18.85 -0.90
CA VAL A 44 -12.63 -19.63 -1.61
C VAL A 44 -12.13 -21.05 -1.89
N ASP A 45 -10.89 -21.22 -2.34
CA ASP A 45 -10.29 -22.54 -2.62
C ASP A 45 -10.30 -23.45 -1.40
N ARG A 46 -9.94 -22.92 -0.24
CA ARG A 46 -9.93 -23.69 1.02
C ARG A 46 -11.33 -24.01 1.53
N LEU A 47 -12.27 -23.07 1.45
CA LEU A 47 -13.67 -23.33 1.79
C LEU A 47 -14.27 -24.38 0.84
N SER A 48 -13.94 -24.31 -0.45
CA SER A 48 -14.32 -25.30 -1.47
C SER A 48 -13.73 -26.68 -1.18
N ALA A 49 -12.46 -26.76 -0.78
CA ALA A 49 -11.84 -28.04 -0.37
C ALA A 49 -12.53 -28.64 0.87
N GLN A 50 -12.84 -27.82 1.88
CA GLN A 50 -13.59 -28.24 3.06
C GLN A 50 -15.03 -28.64 2.72
N CYS A 51 -15.67 -27.94 1.78
CA CYS A 51 -16.99 -28.27 1.28
C CYS A 51 -17.02 -29.65 0.59
N LYS A 52 -16.02 -29.95 -0.26
CA LYS A 52 -15.85 -31.25 -0.93
C LYS A 52 -15.63 -32.40 0.05
N ALA A 53 -14.96 -32.15 1.17
CA ALA A 53 -14.80 -33.16 2.23
C ALA A 53 -16.12 -33.45 2.98
N GLY A 54 -17.12 -32.58 2.86
CA GLY A 54 -18.48 -32.78 3.38
C GLY A 54 -19.43 -33.29 2.31
N LYS A 55 -20.57 -32.62 2.14
CA LYS A 55 -21.60 -32.98 1.15
C LYS A 55 -21.32 -32.46 -0.27
N GLY A 56 -20.25 -31.67 -0.45
CA GLY A 56 -20.01 -30.94 -1.69
C GLY A 56 -20.97 -29.77 -1.88
N PHE A 57 -20.74 -29.00 -2.94
CA PHE A 57 -21.63 -27.91 -3.35
C PHE A 57 -22.90 -28.49 -3.99
N ASN A 58 -24.06 -27.88 -3.73
CA ASN A 58 -25.22 -28.15 -4.56
C ASN A 58 -25.05 -27.54 -5.97
N GLU A 59 -25.95 -27.88 -6.89
CA GLU A 59 -25.87 -27.43 -8.28
C GLU A 59 -25.83 -25.90 -8.41
N LYS A 60 -26.71 -25.20 -7.69
CA LYS A 60 -26.76 -23.73 -7.69
C LYS A 60 -25.47 -23.09 -7.18
N GLN A 61 -24.89 -23.63 -6.11
CA GLN A 61 -23.63 -23.14 -5.54
C GLN A 61 -22.46 -23.40 -6.50
N SER A 62 -22.40 -24.59 -7.11
CA SER A 62 -21.37 -24.96 -8.08
C SER A 62 -21.41 -24.04 -9.31
N ALA A 63 -22.60 -23.79 -9.84
CA ALA A 63 -22.81 -22.88 -10.97
C ALA A 63 -22.39 -21.44 -10.63
N ALA A 64 -22.72 -20.97 -9.42
CA ALA A 64 -22.31 -19.63 -8.96
C ALA A 64 -20.78 -19.50 -8.86
N ILE A 65 -20.09 -20.51 -8.30
CA ILE A 65 -18.63 -20.53 -8.21
C ILE A 65 -17.99 -20.56 -9.60
N ALA A 66 -18.42 -21.44 -10.49
CA ALA A 66 -17.87 -21.53 -11.84
C ALA A 66 -18.06 -20.22 -12.63
N THR A 67 -19.22 -19.59 -12.50
CA THR A 67 -19.51 -18.28 -13.10
C THR A 67 -18.57 -17.21 -12.56
N TRP A 68 -18.38 -17.14 -11.24
CA TRP A 68 -17.47 -16.20 -10.61
C TRP A 68 -16.01 -16.45 -11.02
N GLU A 69 -15.55 -17.70 -11.04
CA GLU A 69 -14.18 -18.05 -11.42
C GLU A 69 -13.84 -17.59 -12.84
N THR A 70 -14.79 -17.78 -13.76
CA THR A 70 -14.66 -17.33 -15.15
C THR A 70 -14.68 -15.82 -15.23
N ALA A 71 -15.68 -15.17 -14.62
CA ALA A 71 -15.85 -13.72 -14.66
C ALA A 71 -14.69 -12.96 -14.01
N GLN A 72 -14.02 -13.57 -13.02
CA GLN A 72 -12.91 -12.96 -12.29
C GLN A 72 -11.53 -13.47 -12.72
N ASN A 73 -11.45 -14.27 -13.78
CA ASN A 73 -10.21 -14.87 -14.27
C ASN A 73 -9.37 -15.52 -13.15
N VAL A 74 -10.04 -16.29 -12.28
CA VAL A 74 -9.44 -16.86 -11.07
C VAL A 74 -8.26 -17.78 -11.40
N ASN A 75 -8.30 -18.47 -12.54
CA ASN A 75 -7.21 -19.32 -12.99
C ASN A 75 -5.92 -18.52 -13.23
N ASN A 76 -6.01 -17.32 -13.83
CA ASN A 76 -4.83 -16.46 -13.96
C ASN A 76 -4.29 -16.03 -12.59
N ILE A 77 -5.16 -15.70 -11.64
CA ILE A 77 -4.74 -15.37 -10.27
C ILE A 77 -4.05 -16.57 -9.59
N ARG A 78 -4.54 -17.79 -9.76
CA ARG A 78 -3.90 -19.01 -9.25
C ARG A 78 -2.52 -19.24 -9.86
N THR A 79 -2.36 -18.99 -11.16
CA THR A 79 -1.05 -19.07 -11.83
C THR A 79 -0.09 -18.00 -11.30
N GLN A 80 -0.55 -16.75 -11.17
CA GLN A 80 0.26 -15.67 -10.61
C GLN A 80 0.62 -15.92 -9.13
N LEU A 81 -0.29 -16.51 -8.37
CA LEU A 81 -0.05 -16.96 -6.99
C LEU A 81 1.14 -17.93 -6.91
N GLY A 82 1.25 -18.86 -7.85
CA GLY A 82 2.36 -19.81 -7.91
C GLY A 82 3.71 -19.19 -8.23
N SER A 83 3.75 -18.00 -8.86
CA SER A 83 4.98 -17.27 -9.17
C SER A 83 5.39 -16.27 -8.08
N LEU A 84 4.56 -16.07 -7.05
CA LEU A 84 4.90 -15.24 -5.90
C LEU A 84 6.01 -15.88 -5.07
N SER A 85 6.75 -15.07 -4.30
CA SER A 85 7.75 -15.58 -3.37
C SER A 85 7.10 -16.49 -2.30
N SER A 86 7.86 -17.46 -1.79
CA SER A 86 7.36 -18.42 -0.81
C SER A 86 6.82 -17.73 0.45
N GLU A 87 7.44 -16.64 0.87
CA GLU A 87 7.05 -15.83 2.01
C GLU A 87 5.68 -15.21 1.78
N LEU A 88 5.46 -14.60 0.61
CA LEU A 88 4.20 -13.98 0.26
C LEU A 88 3.07 -15.01 0.12
N GLN A 89 3.35 -16.17 -0.45
CA GLN A 89 2.38 -17.28 -0.50
C GLN A 89 1.96 -17.72 0.92
N GLN A 90 2.93 -17.92 1.83
CA GLN A 90 2.65 -18.25 3.23
C GLN A 90 1.81 -17.16 3.95
N GLN A 91 1.95 -15.89 3.56
CA GLN A 91 1.16 -14.79 4.12
C GLN A 91 -0.27 -14.82 3.62
N ILE A 92 -0.46 -15.01 2.32
CA ILE A 92 -1.79 -15.19 1.72
C ILE A 92 -2.49 -16.39 2.34
N ASP A 93 -1.75 -17.47 2.59
CA ASP A 93 -2.23 -18.65 3.29
C ASP A 93 -2.69 -18.36 4.73
N ARG A 94 -1.88 -17.66 5.52
CA ARG A 94 -2.26 -17.29 6.89
C ARG A 94 -3.43 -16.31 6.91
N GLY A 95 -3.42 -15.30 6.04
CA GLY A 95 -4.53 -14.36 5.87
C GLY A 95 -5.83 -15.06 5.51
N SER A 96 -5.77 -16.06 4.62
CA SER A 96 -6.92 -16.89 4.24
C SER A 96 -7.44 -17.70 5.43
N THR A 97 -6.57 -18.34 6.22
CA THR A 97 -6.97 -19.05 7.46
C THR A 97 -7.72 -18.11 8.41
N ASN A 98 -7.15 -16.94 8.65
CA ASN A 98 -7.70 -15.92 9.53
C ASN A 98 -9.07 -15.43 9.08
N LEU A 99 -9.23 -15.19 7.78
CA LEU A 99 -10.50 -14.80 7.19
C LEU A 99 -11.54 -15.90 7.33
N ILE A 100 -11.19 -17.16 7.06
CA ILE A 100 -12.09 -18.32 7.26
C ILE A 100 -12.54 -18.43 8.72
N THR A 101 -11.63 -18.27 9.68
CA THR A 101 -11.97 -18.27 11.12
C THR A 101 -12.98 -17.16 11.45
N ALA A 102 -12.75 -15.94 10.97
CA ALA A 102 -13.66 -14.82 11.18
C ALA A 102 -15.04 -15.08 10.54
N LEU A 103 -15.05 -15.58 9.29
CA LEU A 103 -16.27 -15.94 8.58
C LEU A 103 -17.07 -17.01 9.33
N ARG A 104 -16.43 -18.07 9.82
CA ARG A 104 -17.11 -19.11 10.61
C ARG A 104 -17.69 -18.58 11.92
N LYS A 105 -17.01 -17.66 12.58
CA LYS A 105 -17.54 -17.01 13.79
C LYS A 105 -18.82 -16.22 13.47
N ASN A 106 -18.83 -15.53 12.33
CA ASN A 106 -19.94 -14.65 11.93
C ASN A 106 -21.08 -15.39 11.24
N TYR A 107 -20.79 -16.55 10.65
CA TYR A 107 -21.73 -17.44 9.96
C TYR A 107 -21.74 -18.82 10.63
N SER A 108 -21.88 -18.86 11.97
CA SER A 108 -21.71 -20.07 12.78
C SER A 108 -22.67 -21.21 12.42
N THR A 109 -23.82 -20.90 11.83
CA THR A 109 -24.83 -21.87 11.37
C THR A 109 -24.64 -22.32 9.92
N LYS A 110 -23.69 -21.73 9.18
CA LYS A 110 -23.49 -21.99 7.75
C LYS A 110 -22.38 -23.00 7.50
N THR A 111 -22.62 -23.86 6.53
CA THR A 111 -21.61 -24.81 6.04
C THR A 111 -20.49 -24.07 5.27
N PRO A 112 -19.28 -24.65 5.15
CA PRO A 112 -18.22 -24.09 4.29
C PRO A 112 -18.68 -23.82 2.85
N CYS A 113 -19.59 -24.66 2.33
CA CYS A 113 -20.19 -24.51 1.00
C CYS A 113 -21.01 -23.22 0.89
N GLU A 114 -21.90 -22.97 1.85
CA GLU A 114 -22.70 -21.74 1.89
C GLU A 114 -21.83 -20.50 2.09
N ILE A 115 -20.80 -20.58 2.94
CA ILE A 115 -19.87 -19.46 3.17
C ILE A 115 -19.14 -19.11 1.87
N ALA A 116 -18.58 -20.10 1.16
CA ALA A 116 -17.91 -19.87 -0.13
C ALA A 116 -18.85 -19.24 -1.17
N ALA A 117 -20.04 -19.81 -1.34
CA ALA A 117 -21.04 -19.32 -2.29
C ALA A 117 -21.52 -17.90 -1.98
N ASN A 118 -21.64 -17.53 -0.70
CA ASN A 118 -22.04 -16.18 -0.30
C ASN A 118 -20.92 -15.16 -0.55
N ILE A 119 -19.67 -15.49 -0.24
CA ILE A 119 -18.54 -14.57 -0.38
C ILE A 119 -18.35 -14.11 -1.82
N ILE A 120 -18.45 -15.01 -2.80
CA ILE A 120 -18.24 -14.69 -4.22
C ILE A 120 -19.29 -13.74 -4.80
N THR A 121 -20.45 -13.60 -4.14
CA THR A 121 -21.50 -12.66 -4.56
C THR A 121 -21.29 -11.25 -4.04
N THR A 122 -20.34 -11.05 -3.12
CA THR A 122 -20.06 -9.74 -2.54
C THR A 122 -19.40 -8.80 -3.57
N PRO A 123 -19.60 -7.47 -3.48
CA PRO A 123 -18.90 -6.52 -4.34
C PRO A 123 -17.38 -6.61 -4.24
N THR A 124 -16.86 -7.00 -3.07
CA THR A 124 -15.43 -7.21 -2.81
C THR A 124 -14.84 -8.38 -3.57
N ALA A 125 -15.69 -9.28 -4.09
CA ALA A 125 -15.27 -10.42 -4.89
C ALA A 125 -15.11 -10.12 -6.39
N LYS A 126 -15.27 -8.86 -6.79
CA LYS A 126 -15.07 -8.40 -8.18
C LYS A 126 -13.71 -7.70 -8.30
N PHE A 127 -12.77 -8.30 -9.02
CA PHE A 127 -11.41 -7.78 -9.23
C PHE A 127 -10.93 -7.82 -10.69
N ALA A 128 -11.55 -8.59 -11.59
CA ALA A 128 -11.13 -8.66 -13.00
C ALA A 128 -11.55 -7.47 -13.86
N THR A 129 -12.35 -6.52 -13.34
CA THR A 129 -12.73 -5.33 -14.10
C THR A 129 -11.60 -4.32 -14.26
N SER A 130 -10.43 -4.54 -13.64
CA SER A 130 -9.22 -3.83 -14.03
C SER A 130 -8.60 -4.52 -15.24
N ASN A 131 -9.18 -4.27 -16.42
CA ASN A 131 -8.60 -4.61 -17.72
C ASN A 131 -7.33 -3.80 -17.98
N SER A 132 -6.32 -3.98 -17.14
CA SER A 132 -4.94 -3.96 -17.61
C SER A 132 -4.66 -5.37 -18.13
N ASN A 133 -5.19 -5.66 -19.31
CA ASN A 133 -4.65 -6.73 -20.14
C ASN A 133 -3.13 -6.50 -20.17
N PRO A 134 -2.27 -7.42 -19.67
CA PRO A 134 -0.85 -7.26 -19.87
C PRO A 134 -0.64 -7.44 -21.37
N GLU A 135 -0.60 -6.32 -22.08
CA GLU A 135 -0.03 -6.24 -23.42
C GLU A 135 1.25 -7.07 -23.40
N PRO A 136 1.47 -7.98 -24.37
CA PRO A 136 2.65 -8.83 -24.38
C PRO A 136 3.86 -7.92 -24.30
N ARG A 137 4.52 -7.90 -23.13
CA ARG A 137 5.75 -7.16 -22.92
C ARG A 137 6.77 -7.80 -23.83
N ASN A 138 6.91 -7.19 -25.01
CA ASN A 138 7.98 -7.50 -25.94
C ASN A 138 9.28 -7.36 -25.14
N ASN A 139 10.08 -8.42 -25.16
CA ASN A 139 11.29 -8.61 -24.36
C ASN A 139 12.45 -7.71 -24.86
N SER A 140 12.18 -6.42 -25.06
CA SER A 140 13.19 -5.39 -25.32
C SER A 140 13.69 -4.92 -23.97
N ASN A 141 14.73 -5.58 -23.46
CA ASN A 141 15.46 -5.25 -22.24
C ASN A 141 15.78 -3.73 -22.17
N PRO A 142 15.08 -2.92 -21.35
CA PRO A 142 15.47 -1.54 -21.11
C PRO A 142 16.49 -1.55 -19.97
N ASN A 143 17.67 -1.04 -20.28
CA ASN A 143 18.74 -0.76 -19.32
C ASN A 143 18.18 -0.05 -18.06
N PRO A 144 18.38 -0.55 -16.82
CA PRO A 144 17.65 -0.09 -15.64
C PRO A 144 18.29 1.16 -15.00
N SER A 145 18.38 2.29 -15.71
CA SER A 145 18.96 3.51 -15.13
C SER A 145 18.30 4.85 -15.44
N SER A 146 17.21 4.92 -16.21
CA SER A 146 16.68 6.23 -16.61
C SER A 146 15.16 6.28 -16.63
N THR A 147 14.51 6.47 -15.47
CA THR A 147 13.10 6.95 -15.46
C THR A 147 12.61 7.63 -14.18
N VAL A 148 13.35 7.63 -13.06
CA VAL A 148 12.85 8.23 -11.81
C VAL A 148 13.13 9.74 -11.72
N THR A 149 14.15 10.25 -12.42
CA THR A 149 14.64 11.64 -12.24
C THR A 149 13.65 12.72 -12.69
N THR A 150 12.84 12.48 -13.72
CA THR A 150 11.91 13.50 -14.25
C THR A 150 10.76 13.81 -13.29
N SER A 151 10.35 12.85 -12.45
CA SER A 151 9.25 13.04 -11.49
C SER A 151 9.63 13.93 -10.30
N SER A 152 10.88 13.83 -9.84
CA SER A 152 11.42 14.57 -8.69
C SER A 152 11.43 16.09 -8.92
N SER A 153 12.00 16.52 -10.06
CA SER A 153 12.09 17.94 -10.39
C SER A 153 10.71 18.60 -10.55
N ALA A 154 9.72 17.86 -11.08
CA ALA A 154 8.36 18.36 -11.22
C ALA A 154 7.67 18.54 -9.86
N ILE A 155 7.88 17.61 -8.92
CA ILE A 155 7.34 17.74 -7.56
C ILE A 155 8.00 18.90 -6.83
N ALA A 156 9.33 19.02 -6.90
CA ALA A 156 10.08 20.12 -6.28
C ALA A 156 9.60 21.50 -6.78
N SER A 157 9.38 21.64 -8.09
CA SER A 157 8.80 22.85 -8.68
C SER A 157 7.41 23.15 -8.11
N ARG A 158 6.52 22.16 -7.99
CA ARG A 158 5.18 22.36 -7.40
C ARG A 158 5.24 22.72 -5.92
N VAL A 159 6.16 22.13 -5.17
CA VAL A 159 6.40 22.46 -3.76
C VAL A 159 6.82 23.93 -3.60
N SER A 160 7.57 24.47 -4.56
CA SER A 160 7.96 25.88 -4.57
C SER A 160 6.80 26.87 -4.80
N GLU A 161 5.60 26.39 -5.13
CA GLU A 161 4.37 27.21 -5.24
C GLU A 161 3.55 27.23 -3.94
N ILE A 162 3.87 26.34 -2.98
CA ILE A 162 3.16 26.18 -1.71
C ILE A 162 3.55 27.30 -0.74
N ASP A 163 2.57 28.06 -0.25
CA ASP A 163 2.75 28.96 0.90
C ASP A 163 2.93 28.14 2.17
N SER A 164 1.97 27.28 2.48
CA SER A 164 1.99 26.39 3.64
C SER A 164 1.00 25.24 3.48
N PHE A 165 1.02 24.28 4.41
CA PHE A 165 -0.01 23.27 4.55
C PHE A 165 -0.62 23.32 5.95
N GLY A 166 -1.89 22.95 6.07
CA GLY A 166 -2.62 22.80 7.32
C GLY A 166 -3.44 21.53 7.31
N PHE A 167 -4.36 21.41 8.26
CA PHE A 167 -5.24 20.24 8.38
C PHE A 167 -6.70 20.68 8.46
N ASP A 168 -7.57 19.91 7.83
CA ASP A 168 -9.02 20.02 7.95
C ASP A 168 -9.60 18.65 8.34
N THR A 169 -10.90 18.62 8.60
CA THR A 169 -11.62 17.39 8.92
C THR A 169 -12.87 17.23 8.07
N ARG A 170 -13.19 15.98 7.76
CA ARG A 170 -14.45 15.62 7.08
C ARG A 170 -15.04 14.37 7.70
N ALA A 171 -16.36 14.26 7.64
CA ALA A 171 -17.01 12.99 7.92
C ALA A 171 -16.58 11.95 6.86
N SER A 172 -16.25 10.75 7.31
CA SER A 172 -15.88 9.62 6.47
C SER A 172 -16.54 8.36 7.02
N ILE A 173 -17.04 7.49 6.14
CA ILE A 173 -17.63 6.21 6.54
C ILE A 173 -16.50 5.18 6.64
N GLY A 174 -16.24 4.72 7.85
CA GLY A 174 -15.26 3.67 8.12
C GLY A 174 -15.77 2.27 7.77
N VAL A 175 -14.88 1.29 7.86
CA VAL A 175 -15.24 -0.13 7.80
C VAL A 175 -16.25 -0.41 8.92
N GLY A 176 -17.45 -0.86 8.59
CA GLY A 176 -18.55 -0.97 9.56
C GLY A 176 -19.77 -0.13 9.25
N GLY A 177 -19.66 0.86 8.38
CA GLY A 177 -20.70 1.88 8.21
C GLY A 177 -20.66 2.96 9.29
N PHE A 178 -19.72 2.90 10.24
CA PHE A 178 -19.55 3.93 11.27
C PHE A 178 -19.05 5.24 10.65
N VAL A 179 -19.71 6.34 10.97
CA VAL A 179 -19.23 7.68 10.61
C VAL A 179 -18.07 8.03 11.54
N THR A 180 -16.92 8.33 10.94
CA THR A 180 -15.68 8.74 11.61
C THR A 180 -15.27 10.12 11.12
N GLN A 181 -14.40 10.80 11.87
CA GLN A 181 -13.82 12.06 11.46
C GLN A 181 -12.44 11.79 10.85
N ASP A 182 -12.32 12.02 9.54
CA ASP A 182 -11.07 11.91 8.78
C ASP A 182 -10.35 13.26 8.83
N ILE A 183 -9.15 13.27 9.40
CA ILE A 183 -8.24 14.43 9.35
C ILE A 183 -7.45 14.31 8.06
N TYR A 184 -7.40 15.38 7.27
CA TYR A 184 -6.68 15.38 6.00
C TYR A 184 -5.91 16.69 5.79
N PRO A 185 -4.76 16.65 5.09
CA PRO A 185 -3.97 17.83 4.81
C PRO A 185 -4.63 18.71 3.75
N VAL A 186 -4.51 20.02 3.94
CA VAL A 186 -4.88 21.03 2.95
C VAL A 186 -3.63 21.80 2.59
N VAL A 187 -3.32 21.87 1.29
CA VAL A 187 -2.17 22.61 0.77
C VAL A 187 -2.63 23.99 0.31
N LEU A 188 -1.96 25.02 0.79
CA LEU A 188 -2.26 26.43 0.54
C LEU A 188 -1.20 26.98 -0.41
N PHE A 189 -1.61 27.40 -1.60
CA PHE A 189 -0.71 27.97 -2.60
C PHE A 189 -0.58 29.48 -2.45
N ARG A 190 0.59 30.02 -2.83
CA ARG A 190 0.86 31.47 -2.79
C ARG A 190 -0.12 32.31 -3.62
N ASN A 191 -0.75 31.71 -4.63
CA ASN A 191 -1.75 32.36 -5.49
C ASN A 191 -3.18 32.38 -4.90
N GLY A 192 -3.36 32.01 -3.63
CA GLY A 192 -4.66 32.00 -2.95
C GLY A 192 -5.52 30.77 -3.21
N ASN A 193 -5.05 29.81 -4.04
CA ASN A 193 -5.74 28.52 -4.20
C ASN A 193 -5.39 27.56 -3.06
N ALA A 194 -6.33 26.71 -2.68
CA ALA A 194 -6.15 25.63 -1.73
C ALA A 194 -6.55 24.29 -2.35
N LEU A 195 -5.75 23.26 -2.07
CA LEU A 195 -5.94 21.89 -2.54
C LEU A 195 -6.26 20.99 -1.34
N LYS A 196 -7.44 20.35 -1.41
CA LYS A 196 -7.96 19.42 -0.39
C LYS A 196 -7.56 17.97 -0.64
N ASN A 197 -7.02 17.66 -1.83
CA ASN A 197 -6.56 16.33 -2.20
C ASN A 197 -5.09 16.38 -2.65
N VAL A 198 -4.19 16.08 -1.73
CA VAL A 198 -2.74 16.23 -1.90
C VAL A 198 -2.16 15.33 -2.98
N SER A 199 -2.85 14.26 -3.39
CA SER A 199 -2.39 13.41 -4.49
C SER A 199 -2.27 14.17 -5.83
N ALA A 200 -2.91 15.34 -5.96
CA ALA A 200 -2.76 16.18 -7.14
C ALA A 200 -1.31 16.69 -7.32
N LEU A 201 -0.55 16.87 -6.24
CA LEU A 201 0.84 17.33 -6.29
C LEU A 201 1.78 16.35 -6.97
N THR A 202 1.42 15.07 -7.02
CA THR A 202 2.20 14.01 -7.71
C THR A 202 1.59 13.59 -9.05
N SER A 203 0.51 14.26 -9.50
CA SER A 203 -0.13 13.98 -10.79
C SER A 203 0.84 14.17 -11.97
N ALA A 204 0.92 13.20 -12.89
CA ALA A 204 1.75 13.33 -14.08
C ALA A 204 1.30 14.50 -14.97
N ASN A 205 -0.01 14.73 -15.06
CA ASN A 205 -0.62 15.72 -15.95
C ASN A 205 -0.57 17.17 -15.40
N GLY A 206 -0.01 17.37 -14.21
CA GLY A 206 0.09 18.70 -13.60
C GLY A 206 -1.16 19.16 -12.84
N LEU A 207 -1.02 20.30 -12.17
CA LEU A 207 -2.05 20.85 -11.29
C LEU A 207 -3.20 21.51 -12.05
N ALA A 208 -2.91 22.15 -13.19
CA ALA A 208 -3.93 22.84 -14.00
C ALA A 208 -4.97 21.86 -14.55
N GLU A 209 -4.52 20.76 -15.15
CA GLU A 209 -5.40 19.70 -15.67
C GLU A 209 -6.16 19.02 -14.53
N HIS A 210 -5.49 18.68 -13.43
CA HIS A 210 -6.18 18.13 -12.25
C HIS A 210 -7.26 19.08 -11.73
N ARG A 211 -7.02 20.39 -11.72
CA ARG A 211 -8.01 21.39 -11.28
C ARG A 211 -9.23 21.42 -12.20
N GLN A 212 -9.04 21.28 -13.51
CA GLN A 212 -10.14 21.19 -14.48
C GLN A 212 -10.93 19.89 -14.32
N ALA A 213 -10.24 18.75 -14.17
CA ALA A 213 -10.87 17.44 -14.04
C ALA A 213 -11.55 17.23 -12.68
N ARG A 214 -11.06 17.89 -11.61
CA ARG A 214 -11.52 17.69 -10.23
C ARG A 214 -11.69 19.01 -9.49
N PRO A 215 -12.58 19.92 -9.94
CA PRO A 215 -12.75 21.24 -9.35
C PRO A 215 -13.14 21.20 -7.86
N LYS A 216 -13.85 20.15 -7.44
CA LYS A 216 -14.24 19.94 -6.03
C LYS A 216 -13.07 19.74 -5.06
N ASP A 217 -11.90 19.32 -5.56
CA ASP A 217 -10.69 19.14 -4.76
C ASP A 217 -9.97 20.47 -4.52
N TRP A 218 -10.39 21.54 -5.21
CA TRP A 218 -9.82 22.88 -5.14
C TRP A 218 -10.79 23.86 -4.49
N THR A 219 -10.24 24.89 -3.85
CA THR A 219 -10.97 26.05 -3.35
C THR A 219 -10.01 27.24 -3.23
N GLN A 220 -10.47 28.34 -2.65
CA GLN A 220 -9.62 29.48 -2.26
C GLN A 220 -9.38 29.48 -0.76
N TRP A 221 -8.27 30.07 -0.35
CA TRP A 221 -7.98 30.32 1.06
C TRP A 221 -7.60 31.78 1.31
N ARG A 222 -7.72 32.20 2.56
CA ARG A 222 -7.21 33.49 3.04
C ARG A 222 -6.78 33.39 4.50
N ARG A 223 -6.02 34.38 4.96
CA ARG A 223 -5.83 34.65 6.38
C ARG A 223 -6.77 35.78 6.80
N SER A 224 -7.54 35.56 7.85
CA SER A 224 -8.45 36.55 8.44
C SER A 224 -8.44 36.39 9.96
N SER A 225 -8.25 37.49 10.69
CA SER A 225 -8.25 37.50 12.17
C SER A 225 -7.31 36.43 12.79
N GLY A 226 -6.11 36.28 12.23
CA GLY A 226 -5.11 35.30 12.69
C GLY A 226 -5.45 33.83 12.40
N LYS A 227 -6.52 33.54 11.65
CA LYS A 227 -6.94 32.19 11.26
C LYS A 227 -6.84 32.01 9.75
N VAL A 228 -6.55 30.77 9.33
CA VAL A 228 -6.69 30.38 7.93
C VAL A 228 -8.14 29.96 7.68
N GLU A 229 -8.73 30.50 6.63
CA GLU A 229 -10.10 30.20 6.20
C GLU A 229 -10.10 29.65 4.79
N LEU A 230 -10.97 28.67 4.53
CA LEU A 230 -11.26 28.14 3.20
C LEU A 230 -12.59 28.67 2.70
N LEU A 231 -12.66 28.96 1.41
CA LEU A 231 -13.92 29.26 0.73
C LEU A 231 -14.74 27.96 0.64
N THR A 232 -16.00 28.03 1.05
CA THR A 232 -16.95 26.92 1.02
C THR A 232 -17.72 26.90 -0.29
N ALA A 233 -18.40 25.79 -0.58
CA ALA A 233 -19.23 25.67 -1.79
C ALA A 233 -20.38 26.70 -1.84
N THR A 234 -20.87 27.15 -0.69
CA THR A 234 -21.89 28.20 -0.56
C THR A 234 -21.29 29.62 -0.58
N LYS A 235 -20.03 29.76 -0.99
CA LYS A 235 -19.26 31.02 -1.06
C LYS A 235 -19.06 31.74 0.29
N GLY A 236 -19.32 31.07 1.42
CA GLY A 236 -18.92 31.54 2.74
C GLY A 236 -17.47 31.16 3.07
N TRP A 237 -16.83 31.88 4.00
CA TRP A 237 -15.52 31.53 4.52
C TRP A 237 -15.63 30.72 5.80
N LYS A 238 -14.86 29.64 5.91
CA LYS A 238 -14.83 28.77 7.08
C LYS A 238 -13.40 28.62 7.58
N ALA A 239 -13.16 28.95 8.85
CA ALA A 239 -11.87 28.72 9.49
C ALA A 239 -11.53 27.22 9.51
N LEU A 240 -10.25 26.89 9.27
CA LEU A 240 -9.76 25.54 9.50
C LEU A 240 -9.93 25.19 10.99
N PRO A 241 -10.32 23.93 11.30
CA PRO A 241 -10.41 23.47 12.69
C PRO A 241 -9.03 23.46 13.37
N PHE A 242 -7.95 23.33 12.59
CA PHE A 242 -6.58 23.45 13.03
C PHE A 242 -5.98 24.74 12.46
N SER A 243 -5.70 25.73 13.32
CA SER A 243 -5.20 27.04 12.90
C SER A 243 -3.73 27.06 12.51
N ALA A 244 -2.95 26.08 12.98
CA ALA A 244 -1.53 25.99 12.67
C ALA A 244 -1.31 25.54 11.21
N THR A 245 -0.50 26.30 10.48
CA THR A 245 0.02 25.90 9.18
C THR A 245 1.54 25.92 9.18
N TYR A 246 2.14 25.16 8.28
CA TYR A 246 3.58 24.96 8.20
C TYR A 246 4.05 25.11 6.76
N GLN A 247 5.13 25.85 6.53
CA GLN A 247 5.70 26.01 5.19
C GLN A 247 6.44 24.74 4.75
N ALA A 248 7.09 24.09 5.71
CA ALA A 248 7.92 22.92 5.53
C ALA A 248 7.98 22.13 6.84
N LEU A 249 8.45 20.88 6.78
CA LEU A 249 8.89 20.18 7.98
C LEU A 249 10.23 20.78 8.46
N PRO A 250 10.49 20.85 9.78
CA PRO A 250 11.75 21.37 10.31
C PRO A 250 12.98 20.69 9.71
N ALA A 251 14.11 21.41 9.70
CA ALA A 251 15.41 20.77 9.50
C ALA A 251 15.60 19.64 10.53
N ASP A 252 16.24 18.55 10.11
CA ASP A 252 16.46 17.35 10.93
C ASP A 252 15.18 16.68 11.47
N PHE A 253 14.02 16.96 10.87
CA PHE A 253 12.79 16.28 11.22
C PHE A 253 12.90 14.77 10.97
N GLN A 254 12.69 13.99 12.04
CA GLN A 254 12.78 12.54 12.03
C GLN A 254 11.44 11.89 12.33
N LEU A 255 11.20 10.76 11.68
CA LEU A 255 10.07 9.88 11.95
C LEU A 255 10.53 8.73 12.85
N ASN A 256 9.66 8.33 13.76
CA ASN A 256 9.92 7.19 14.63
C ASN A 256 8.64 6.38 14.87
N GLY A 257 8.61 5.17 14.33
CA GLY A 257 7.55 4.20 14.51
C GLY A 257 7.06 3.62 13.19
N THR A 258 6.05 2.75 13.31
CA THR A 258 5.41 2.10 12.18
C THR A 258 4.14 2.85 11.80
N TYR A 259 4.07 3.29 10.54
CA TYR A 259 2.95 3.99 9.94
C TYR A 259 2.29 3.05 8.94
N ARG A 260 0.97 2.90 9.05
CA ARG A 260 0.19 1.97 8.24
C ARG A 260 -0.91 2.71 7.50
N SER A 261 -0.97 2.49 6.20
CA SER A 261 -2.13 2.87 5.38
C SER A 261 -2.96 1.62 5.15
N LEU A 262 -4.22 1.65 5.56
CA LEU A 262 -5.18 0.58 5.31
C LEU A 262 -5.88 0.87 3.98
N SER A 263 -5.95 -0.14 3.13
CA SER A 263 -6.73 -0.10 1.90
C SER A 263 -7.61 -1.35 1.83
N GLY A 264 -8.92 -1.16 1.97
CA GLY A 264 -9.85 -2.28 1.99
C GLY A 264 -11.28 -1.82 1.93
N THR A 265 -12.09 -2.55 1.19
CA THR A 265 -13.55 -2.43 1.15
C THR A 265 -14.10 -3.50 2.09
N GLY A 266 -14.79 -3.08 3.15
CA GLY A 266 -15.48 -3.98 4.07
C GLY A 266 -16.94 -3.57 4.11
N ASN A 267 -17.79 -4.33 3.40
CA ASN A 267 -19.21 -4.06 3.35
C ASN A 267 -19.86 -4.71 4.58
N VAL A 268 -20.10 -3.91 5.62
CA VAL A 268 -20.78 -4.36 6.85
C VAL A 268 -22.30 -4.19 6.72
N ALA A 269 -22.75 -3.71 5.55
CA ALA A 269 -24.12 -3.29 5.28
C ALA A 269 -25.12 -4.43 5.01
N ILE A 270 -24.71 -5.71 5.00
CA ILE A 270 -25.65 -6.85 4.91
C ILE A 270 -25.20 -7.97 5.87
N GLY A 271 -25.25 -7.71 7.18
CA GLY A 271 -25.21 -8.76 8.21
C GLY A 271 -23.93 -9.61 8.32
N GLY A 272 -22.82 -9.21 7.70
CA GLY A 272 -21.54 -9.93 7.76
C GLY A 272 -20.42 -9.03 8.28
N SER A 273 -19.68 -9.49 9.29
CA SER A 273 -18.58 -8.74 9.94
C SER A 273 -17.19 -9.16 9.45
N ALA A 274 -17.08 -9.74 8.26
CA ALA A 274 -15.81 -10.08 7.62
C ALA A 274 -15.39 -8.97 6.65
N SER A 275 -14.32 -8.22 6.99
CA SER A 275 -13.66 -7.28 6.09
C SER A 275 -12.30 -7.82 5.68
N VAL A 276 -11.91 -7.61 4.42
CA VAL A 276 -10.55 -7.88 3.95
C VAL A 276 -9.85 -6.54 3.77
N ALA A 277 -8.78 -6.33 4.53
CA ALA A 277 -7.92 -5.16 4.38
C ALA A 277 -6.56 -5.60 3.87
N ALA A 278 -6.07 -4.95 2.82
CA ALA A 278 -4.63 -4.89 2.58
C ALA A 278 -4.09 -3.65 3.27
N TRP A 279 -2.79 -3.64 3.53
CA TRP A 279 -2.15 -2.45 4.05
C TRP A 279 -0.70 -2.35 3.58
N LYS A 280 -0.23 -1.10 3.54
CA LYS A 280 1.17 -0.75 3.35
C LYS A 280 1.70 -0.21 4.67
N THR A 281 2.92 -0.57 5.03
CA THR A 281 3.60 -0.07 6.22
C THR A 281 4.94 0.56 5.87
N TYR A 282 5.25 1.66 6.54
CA TYR A 282 6.61 2.18 6.66
C TYR A 282 7.00 2.20 8.14
N THR A 283 8.11 1.57 8.48
CA THR A 283 8.71 1.69 9.81
C THR A 283 9.93 2.58 9.71
N PHE A 284 9.84 3.76 10.32
CA PHE A 284 10.94 4.70 10.41
C PHE A 284 11.58 4.61 11.79
N SER A 285 12.90 4.75 11.83
CA SER A 285 13.68 4.84 13.05
C SER A 285 14.37 6.20 13.12
N SER A 286 14.65 6.67 14.35
CA SER A 286 15.30 7.97 14.59
C SER A 286 16.75 8.01 14.11
N ASP A 287 17.38 6.87 13.87
CA ASP A 287 18.72 6.77 13.25
C ASP A 287 18.71 6.96 11.72
N GLY A 288 17.56 7.34 11.16
CA GLY A 288 17.38 7.52 9.73
C GLY A 288 17.16 6.23 8.96
N ARG A 289 16.85 5.09 9.61
CA ARG A 289 16.49 3.84 8.89
C ARG A 289 15.01 3.80 8.54
N VAL A 290 14.70 3.22 7.38
CA VAL A 290 13.34 2.94 6.91
C VAL A 290 13.20 1.47 6.53
N ILE A 291 12.04 0.89 6.85
CA ILE A 291 11.62 -0.43 6.39
C ILE A 291 10.23 -0.31 5.77
N ARG A 292 10.12 -0.69 4.50
CA ARG A 292 8.85 -0.84 3.79
C ARG A 292 8.32 -2.25 3.99
N GLY A 293 7.03 -2.36 4.25
CA GLY A 293 6.33 -3.63 4.36
C GLY A 293 4.92 -3.54 3.79
N SER A 294 4.30 -4.69 3.65
CA SER A 294 2.89 -4.81 3.29
C SER A 294 2.30 -6.04 3.96
N GLY A 295 0.98 -6.10 4.00
CA GLY A 295 0.26 -7.26 4.50
C GLY A 295 -1.20 -7.20 4.09
N ALA A 296 -1.91 -8.29 4.37
CA ALA A 296 -3.35 -8.37 4.23
C ALA A 296 -3.94 -9.21 5.35
N GLY A 297 -5.20 -8.96 5.71
CA GLY A 297 -5.83 -9.62 6.86
C GLY A 297 -7.31 -9.32 6.98
N GLY A 298 -7.97 -10.13 7.82
CA GLY A 298 -9.39 -10.02 8.13
C GLY A 298 -9.65 -9.22 9.41
N SER A 299 -10.90 -8.79 9.63
CA SER A 299 -11.38 -7.98 10.76
C SER A 299 -11.01 -8.46 12.18
N ASN A 300 -10.44 -9.65 12.36
CA ASN A 300 -10.00 -10.19 13.65
C ASN A 300 -8.62 -10.87 13.65
N ALA A 301 -7.89 -10.85 12.53
CA ALA A 301 -6.54 -11.41 12.49
C ALA A 301 -5.75 -10.86 11.29
N GLY A 302 -4.69 -10.11 11.60
CA GLY A 302 -3.75 -9.55 10.63
C GLY A 302 -2.43 -10.30 10.68
N VAL A 303 -1.84 -10.56 9.53
CA VAL A 303 -0.48 -11.09 9.42
C VAL A 303 0.41 -9.95 8.92
N ALA A 304 1.15 -9.34 9.85
CA ALA A 304 2.22 -8.41 9.49
C ALA A 304 3.44 -9.21 9.02
N THR A 305 4.14 -8.67 8.03
CA THR A 305 5.22 -9.39 7.36
C THR A 305 6.45 -8.51 7.44
N SER A 306 7.52 -9.07 8.01
CA SER A 306 8.79 -8.38 8.20
C SER A 306 9.95 -9.23 7.69
N SER A 307 9.77 -9.95 6.57
CA SER A 307 10.91 -10.47 5.83
C SER A 307 11.52 -9.30 5.06
N VAL A 308 12.43 -8.58 5.69
CA VAL A 308 12.96 -7.33 5.16
C VAL A 308 14.06 -7.63 4.15
N SER A 309 13.69 -7.74 2.87
CA SER A 309 14.69 -7.84 1.80
C SER A 309 15.51 -6.54 1.72
N PRO A 310 16.74 -6.54 1.17
CA PRO A 310 17.52 -5.32 0.96
C PRO A 310 16.74 -4.24 0.18
N ALA A 311 15.85 -4.62 -0.75
CA ALA A 311 14.96 -3.73 -1.51
C ALA A 311 13.79 -3.13 -0.68
N GLN A 312 13.73 -3.45 0.62
CA GLN A 312 12.68 -3.03 1.53
C GLN A 312 13.23 -2.32 2.77
N ARG A 313 14.54 -2.31 2.98
CA ARG A 313 15.20 -1.53 4.05
C ARG A 313 16.17 -0.54 3.45
N GLY A 314 16.32 0.59 4.13
CA GLY A 314 17.17 1.65 3.63
C GLY A 314 17.43 2.72 4.65
N ARG A 315 17.97 3.83 4.17
CA ARG A 315 18.02 5.09 4.90
C ARG A 315 17.02 6.07 4.31
N TYR A 316 16.55 7.01 5.13
CA TYR A 316 15.70 8.09 4.67
C TYR A 316 16.24 9.45 5.13
N LYS A 317 15.87 10.48 4.38
CA LYS A 317 16.09 11.89 4.72
C LYS A 317 14.83 12.66 4.37
N ILE A 318 14.48 13.62 5.23
CA ILE A 318 13.40 14.57 4.98
C ILE A 318 14.03 15.94 4.77
N ASP A 319 13.65 16.59 3.68
CA ASP A 319 14.04 17.95 3.34
C ASP A 319 12.79 18.75 2.96
N GLY A 320 12.34 19.59 3.89
CA GLY A 320 11.08 20.32 3.79
C GLY A 320 9.87 19.41 3.61
N LEU A 321 9.33 19.32 2.39
CA LEU A 321 8.20 18.45 2.03
C LEU A 321 8.60 17.22 1.22
N MET A 322 9.90 16.97 1.05
CA MET A 322 10.42 15.83 0.29
C MET A 322 10.98 14.77 1.23
N LEU A 323 10.48 13.55 1.10
CA LEU A 323 11.04 12.36 1.71
C LEU A 323 11.83 11.60 0.64
N ARG A 324 13.14 11.46 0.85
CA ARG A 324 14.01 10.61 0.05
C ARG A 324 14.33 9.34 0.81
N MET A 325 14.19 8.20 0.16
CA MET A 325 14.58 6.89 0.69
C MET A 325 15.61 6.27 -0.26
N THR A 326 16.71 5.76 0.31
CA THR A 326 17.75 5.02 -0.39
C THR A 326 17.82 3.64 0.22
N TYR A 327 17.41 2.63 -0.53
CA TYR A 327 17.36 1.24 -0.07
C TYR A 327 18.74 0.58 -0.10
N ASP A 328 18.90 -0.51 0.65
CA ASP A 328 20.17 -1.22 0.81
C ASP A 328 20.60 -1.91 -0.51
N ASP A 329 19.69 -2.05 -1.49
CA ASP A 329 19.99 -2.48 -2.87
C ASP A 329 20.47 -1.35 -3.80
N GLY A 330 20.60 -0.12 -3.28
CA GLY A 330 21.00 1.07 -4.01
C GLY A 330 19.86 1.80 -4.73
N SER A 331 18.65 1.22 -4.77
CA SER A 331 17.49 1.89 -5.36
C SER A 331 17.06 3.10 -4.54
N THR A 332 16.53 4.12 -5.22
CA THR A 332 16.05 5.35 -4.58
C THR A 332 14.57 5.58 -4.86
N GLU A 333 13.90 6.17 -3.88
CA GLU A 333 12.48 6.51 -3.94
C GLU A 333 12.30 7.90 -3.32
N GLU A 334 11.57 8.77 -4.01
CA GLU A 334 11.20 10.07 -3.50
C GLU A 334 9.69 10.20 -3.40
N ARG A 335 9.25 10.83 -2.32
CA ARG A 335 7.84 11.01 -1.97
C ARG A 335 7.63 12.44 -1.51
N LEU A 336 6.47 13.01 -1.86
CA LEU A 336 5.96 14.15 -1.11
C LEU A 336 5.56 13.66 0.28
N ILE A 337 5.98 14.36 1.32
CA ILE A 337 5.56 14.09 2.70
C ILE A 337 4.87 15.31 3.32
N ILE A 338 3.75 15.05 3.98
CA ILE A 338 3.10 16.00 4.90
C ILE A 338 2.93 15.32 6.25
N ALA A 339 3.27 16.03 7.33
CA ALA A 339 3.09 15.59 8.71
C ALA A 339 2.84 16.81 9.60
N ASN A 340 2.17 16.62 10.74
CA ASN A 340 2.14 17.68 11.76
C ASN A 340 3.48 17.66 12.51
N PRO A 341 4.35 18.69 12.39
CA PRO A 341 5.67 18.66 13.03
C PRO A 341 5.58 18.69 14.56
N LYS A 342 4.46 19.16 15.13
CA LYS A 342 4.22 19.12 16.58
C LYS A 342 3.66 17.78 17.07
N ASP A 343 3.13 16.96 16.17
CA ASP A 343 2.63 15.62 16.48
C ASP A 343 2.88 14.65 15.31
N PRO A 344 4.16 14.32 15.05
CA PRO A 344 4.51 13.41 13.96
C PRO A 344 4.13 11.96 14.27
N LYS A 345 3.64 11.70 15.48
CA LYS A 345 3.31 10.37 15.99
C LYS A 345 1.88 9.95 15.67
N THR A 346 1.03 10.86 15.18
CA THR A 346 -0.35 10.51 14.87
C THR A 346 -0.50 9.96 13.45
N ALA A 347 -0.12 10.75 12.46
CA ALA A 347 -0.25 10.38 11.05
C ALA A 347 0.76 11.12 10.17
N ILE A 348 1.06 10.51 9.02
CA ILE A 348 1.81 11.11 7.92
C ILE A 348 1.03 10.90 6.61
N TRP A 349 1.24 11.76 5.63
CA TRP A 349 0.70 11.61 4.28
C TRP A 349 1.84 11.53 3.29
N LEU A 350 1.91 10.43 2.55
CA LEU A 350 2.89 10.21 1.49
C LEU A 350 2.18 10.23 0.15
N ASP A 351 2.54 11.18 -0.71
CA ASP A 351 1.89 11.41 -2.02
C ASP A 351 0.36 11.55 -1.90
N GLY A 352 -0.11 12.14 -0.80
CA GLY A 352 -1.53 12.30 -0.47
C GLY A 352 -2.21 11.07 0.17
N THR A 353 -1.53 9.93 0.25
CA THR A 353 -2.03 8.75 0.96
C THR A 353 -1.75 8.87 2.45
N GLY A 354 -2.79 8.81 3.29
CA GLY A 354 -2.66 8.86 4.75
C GLY A 354 -2.17 7.53 5.35
N TYR A 355 -1.23 7.61 6.28
CA TYR A 355 -0.72 6.51 7.10
C TYR A 355 -0.86 6.89 8.58
N SER A 356 -1.58 6.08 9.36
CA SER A 356 -1.70 6.26 10.80
C SER A 356 -0.63 5.46 11.53
N ARG A 357 -0.13 5.98 12.66
CA ARG A 357 0.86 5.23 13.45
C ARG A 357 0.19 4.02 14.10
N SER A 358 0.76 2.84 13.87
CA SER A 358 0.38 1.64 14.60
C SER A 358 0.88 1.75 16.04
N ARG A 359 0.01 1.49 17.00
CA ARG A 359 0.45 1.21 18.37
C ARG A 359 1.12 -0.16 18.38
N LYS A 360 2.20 -0.29 19.15
CA LYS A 360 2.85 -1.59 19.40
C LYS A 360 1.96 -2.44 20.29
#